data_AF-A0A437UN14-F1
#
_entry.id   AF-A0A437UN14-F1
#
_cell.length_a   1.000
_cell.length_b   1.000
_cell.length_c   1.000
_cell.angle_alpha   90.00
_cell.angle_beta   90.00
_cell.angle_gamma   90.00
#
_symmetry.space_group_name_H-M   'P 1'
#
loop_
_entity.id
_entity.type
_entity.pdbx_description
1 polymer ?
#
loop_
_entity_poly.entity_id
_entity_poly.type
_entity_poly.pdbx_seq_one_letter_code
_entity_poly.pdbx_strand_id
1 'polypeptide(L)'
;METVFTLVFIIGCIGAWYFIKRSPNKRNRNISFGLITLSVIIIGFIPTTETKEVTSKPVEEKKTKQQSSAKISDLVLETPKEAISDDTGEVKISGKTSPNAEVSIGMGIVGDKTTADKSGDFMLLYELSSPETTLTINSKRDGDSKSTKIKVKMNDNALSALEEKEAEESRKAESKNLEKQKSEESKEAEQKRTEDSKNAENQKNSDITQLADEATPQQSDILTELALQQFDKSYPYKGSKLHIAIGKLQDWTQKDGKWFAKYEATIVNAFDAKRSANVEVTIEPVSESSGYVSFLDY
;
A
#
# COMPACT_ATOMS: atom_id res chain seq x y z
N MET A 1 12.50 17.85 4.74
CA MET A 1 12.64 16.39 4.51
C MET A 1 12.82 15.63 5.81
N GLU A 2 13.66 16.08 6.74
CA GLU A 2 13.85 15.44 8.07
C GLU A 2 12.56 15.23 8.88
N THR A 3 11.65 16.21 8.85
CA THR A 3 10.34 16.15 9.55
C THR A 3 9.43 15.03 9.05
N VAL A 4 9.53 14.66 7.77
CA VAL A 4 8.73 13.58 7.20
C VAL A 4 9.28 12.22 7.64
N PHE A 5 10.61 12.05 7.66
CA PHE A 5 11.24 10.81 8.07
C PHE A 5 11.12 10.52 9.57
N THR A 6 11.16 11.57 10.40
CA THR A 6 10.86 11.45 11.84
C THR A 6 9.41 11.04 12.08
N LEU A 7 8.45 11.57 11.31
CA LEU A 7 7.04 11.21 11.43
C LEU A 7 6.79 9.76 10.98
N VAL A 8 7.47 9.30 9.92
CA VAL A 8 7.44 7.89 9.47
C VAL A 8 8.05 6.94 10.51
N PHE A 9 9.15 7.34 11.17
CA PHE A 9 9.74 6.57 12.27
C PHE A 9 8.78 6.42 13.45
N ILE A 10 8.09 7.49 13.85
CA ILE A 10 7.10 7.46 14.94
C ILE A 10 5.94 6.53 14.59
N ILE A 11 5.41 6.62 13.35
CA ILE A 11 4.35 5.72 12.87
C ILE A 11 4.83 4.26 12.86
N GLY A 12 6.07 4.00 12.46
CA GLY A 12 6.69 2.68 12.50
C GLY A 12 6.72 2.08 13.91
N CYS A 13 7.13 2.87 14.90
CA CYS A 13 7.16 2.47 16.31
C CYS A 13 5.76 2.19 16.88
N ILE A 14 4.78 3.04 16.56
CA ILE A 14 3.38 2.86 16.98
C ILE A 14 2.79 1.59 16.32
N GLY A 15 3.07 1.39 15.03
CA GLY A 15 2.65 0.21 14.28
C GLY A 15 3.23 -1.08 14.85
N ALA A 16 4.53 -1.11 15.15
CA ALA A 16 5.18 -2.26 15.76
C ALA A 16 4.54 -2.62 17.11
N TRP A 17 4.30 -1.64 17.98
CA TRP A 17 3.61 -1.86 19.25
C TRP A 17 2.16 -2.37 19.06
N TYR A 18 1.42 -1.76 18.14
CA TYR A 18 0.02 -2.12 17.84
C TYR A 18 -0.11 -3.56 17.31
N PHE A 19 0.77 -3.98 16.39
CA PHE A 19 0.77 -5.32 15.80
C PHE A 19 1.44 -6.40 16.65
N ILE A 20 2.09 -6.02 17.76
CA ILE A 20 2.58 -6.96 18.78
C ILE A 20 1.53 -7.18 19.87
N LYS A 21 0.87 -6.12 20.35
CA LYS A 21 0.07 -6.17 21.59
C LYS A 21 -1.45 -6.07 21.39
N ARG A 22 -1.92 -5.35 20.37
CA ARG A 22 -3.36 -5.04 20.20
C ARG A 22 -4.02 -5.83 19.07
N SER A 23 -3.32 -6.05 17.96
CA SER A 23 -3.77 -6.93 16.86
C SER A 23 -2.61 -7.77 16.32
N PRO A 24 -2.31 -8.93 16.95
CA PRO A 24 -1.17 -9.75 16.59
C PRO A 24 -1.22 -10.17 15.12
N ASN A 25 -0.39 -9.57 14.27
CA ASN A 25 -0.31 -9.89 12.85
C ASN A 25 1.15 -9.94 12.40
N LYS A 26 1.63 -11.15 12.12
CA LYS A 26 3.06 -11.41 11.79
C LYS A 26 3.52 -10.67 10.53
N ARG A 27 2.65 -10.49 9.53
CA ARG A 27 2.99 -9.81 8.27
C ARG A 27 3.13 -8.31 8.47
N ASN A 28 2.15 -7.67 9.12
CA ASN A 28 2.15 -6.23 9.33
C ASN A 28 3.22 -5.78 10.35
N ARG A 29 3.52 -6.64 11.33
CA ARG A 29 4.64 -6.43 12.26
C ARG A 29 5.99 -6.37 11.55
N ASN A 30 6.23 -7.27 10.59
CA ASN A 30 7.49 -7.28 9.83
C ASN A 30 7.62 -6.03 8.93
N ILE A 31 6.50 -5.52 8.41
CA ILE A 31 6.46 -4.26 7.64
C ILE A 31 6.80 -3.05 8.54
N SER A 32 6.25 -2.98 9.75
CA SER A 32 6.59 -1.91 10.70
C SER A 32 8.07 -1.92 11.09
N PHE A 33 8.66 -3.10 11.31
CA PHE A 33 10.11 -3.20 11.53
C PHE A 33 10.93 -2.75 10.32
N GLY A 34 10.49 -3.09 9.10
CA GLY A 34 11.10 -2.61 7.86
C GLY A 34 11.04 -1.08 7.69
N LEU A 35 9.94 -0.45 8.07
CA LEU A 35 9.78 1.00 8.06
C LEU A 35 10.74 1.69 9.05
N ILE A 36 10.91 1.10 10.24
CA ILE A 36 11.84 1.61 11.25
C ILE A 36 13.28 1.52 10.73
N THR A 37 13.74 0.37 10.24
CA THR A 37 15.11 0.20 9.75
C THR A 37 15.41 1.10 8.55
N LEU A 38 14.47 1.26 7.61
CA LEU A 38 14.63 2.14 6.46
C LEU A 38 14.79 3.61 6.88
N SER A 39 13.98 4.08 7.83
CA SER A 39 14.05 5.46 8.31
C SER A 39 15.36 5.79 9.02
N VAL A 40 15.93 4.84 9.80
CA VAL A 40 17.22 5.01 10.49
C VAL A 40 18.38 5.07 9.49
N ILE A 41 18.37 4.24 8.44
CA ILE A 41 19.41 4.25 7.40
C ILE A 41 19.43 5.59 6.64
N ILE A 42 18.25 6.14 6.34
CA ILE A 42 18.13 7.41 5.61
C ILE A 42 18.59 8.59 6.48
N ILE A 43 18.24 8.61 7.77
CA ILE A 43 18.71 9.65 8.70
C ILE A 43 20.23 9.56 8.91
N GLY A 44 20.79 8.34 8.93
CA GLY A 44 22.23 8.11 9.12
C GLY A 44 23.12 8.47 7.92
N PHE A 45 22.56 8.66 6.73
CA PHE A 45 23.29 9.02 5.50
C PHE A 45 23.21 10.50 5.12
N ILE A 46 22.55 11.35 5.92
CA ILE A 46 22.54 12.80 5.69
C ILE A 46 23.86 13.38 6.23
N PRO A 47 24.75 13.92 5.39
CA PRO A 47 25.91 14.64 5.88
C PRO A 47 25.42 15.86 6.65
N THR A 48 25.78 15.95 7.93
CA THR A 48 25.54 17.11 8.78
C THR A 48 26.28 18.32 8.21
N THR A 49 25.62 19.11 7.37
CA THR A 49 26.05 20.48 7.10
C THR A 49 25.75 21.29 8.35
N GLU A 50 26.80 21.53 9.13
CA GLU A 50 26.77 22.46 10.25
C GLU A 50 26.23 23.80 9.78
N THR A 51 25.02 24.14 10.25
CA THR A 51 24.53 25.50 10.18
C THR A 51 25.13 26.22 11.38
N LYS A 52 26.24 26.92 11.15
CA LYS A 52 26.79 27.87 12.11
C LYS A 52 25.73 28.93 12.40
N GLU A 53 25.28 28.98 13.65
CA GLU A 53 24.76 30.21 14.23
C GLU A 53 25.84 31.29 14.12
N VAL A 54 25.54 32.38 13.43
CA VAL A 54 26.28 33.63 13.58
C VAL A 54 25.32 34.65 14.18
N THR A 55 25.41 34.74 15.50
CA THR A 55 25.08 35.90 16.30
C THR A 55 25.81 37.13 15.75
N SER A 56 25.08 38.19 15.40
CA SER A 56 25.65 39.53 15.30
C SER A 56 24.69 40.57 15.89
N LYS A 57 25.20 41.22 16.95
CA LYS A 57 24.64 42.41 17.61
C LYS A 57 25.11 43.68 16.84
N PRO A 58 24.51 44.86 17.12
CA PRO A 58 24.26 45.92 16.16
C PRO A 58 25.46 46.85 15.96
N VAL A 59 25.53 47.50 14.78
CA VAL A 59 26.37 48.68 14.55
C VAL A 59 25.52 49.81 13.96
N GLU A 60 25.74 50.98 14.53
CA GLU A 60 25.05 52.25 14.43
C GLU A 60 25.57 53.13 13.27
N GLU A 61 24.78 54.16 12.90
CA GLU A 61 25.05 55.31 12.00
C GLU A 61 25.04 55.08 10.47
N LYS A 62 24.45 55.94 9.61
CA LYS A 62 24.12 57.38 9.74
C LYS A 62 23.06 57.81 8.70
N LYS A 63 22.24 58.76 9.13
CA LYS A 63 21.32 59.68 8.41
C LYS A 63 21.54 59.81 6.88
N THR A 64 20.44 59.80 6.12
CA THR A 64 20.03 60.99 5.33
C THR A 64 18.51 61.06 5.28
N LYS A 65 17.99 62.09 5.95
CA LYS A 65 16.58 62.49 5.98
C LYS A 65 16.39 63.42 4.78
N GLN A 66 15.58 63.05 3.80
CA GLN A 66 14.97 64.02 2.89
C GLN A 66 13.46 63.79 2.89
N GLN A 67 12.84 64.56 3.77
CA GLN A 67 11.42 64.74 3.95
C GLN A 67 10.90 65.57 2.77
N SER A 68 10.18 64.94 1.84
CA SER A 68 9.15 65.63 1.07
C SER A 68 7.82 65.29 1.74
N SER A 69 7.28 66.27 2.45
CA SER A 69 5.97 66.21 3.09
C SER A 69 4.91 66.39 2.02
N ALA A 70 4.59 65.32 1.30
CA ALA A 70 3.30 65.22 0.63
C ALA A 70 2.27 64.86 1.70
N LYS A 71 1.28 65.75 1.85
CA LYS A 71 0.06 65.60 2.65
C LYS A 71 -0.40 64.14 2.66
N ILE A 72 -0.44 63.50 3.83
CA ILE A 72 -1.03 62.16 4.03
C ILE A 72 -2.51 62.31 3.71
N SER A 73 -2.88 62.06 2.46
CA SER A 73 -4.25 61.73 2.09
C SER A 73 -4.50 60.32 2.60
N ASP A 74 -5.41 60.19 3.57
CA ASP A 74 -5.85 58.92 4.12
C ASP A 74 -6.12 57.92 2.98
N LEU A 75 -5.61 56.69 3.11
CA LEU A 75 -5.85 55.64 2.14
C LEU A 75 -7.36 55.37 2.00
N VAL A 76 -7.89 55.59 0.81
CA VAL A 76 -9.30 55.33 0.47
C VAL A 76 -9.39 53.98 -0.19
N LEU A 77 -10.48 53.24 0.05
CA LEU A 77 -10.79 52.00 -0.67
C LEU A 77 -12.31 51.87 -0.74
N GLU A 78 -12.83 51.87 -1.96
CA GLU A 78 -14.25 51.77 -2.28
C GLU A 78 -14.45 50.66 -3.32
N THR A 79 -15.30 49.70 -2.98
CA THR A 79 -15.70 48.59 -3.85
C THR A 79 -17.21 48.46 -3.81
N PRO A 80 -17.82 47.85 -4.85
CA PRO A 80 -19.21 47.41 -4.73
C PRO A 80 -19.35 46.41 -3.56
N LYS A 81 -20.55 46.36 -2.99
CA LYS A 81 -20.87 45.39 -1.92
C LYS A 81 -21.03 43.97 -2.47
N GLU A 82 -21.53 43.87 -3.69
CA GLU A 82 -21.80 42.62 -4.38
C GLU A 82 -21.36 42.69 -5.85
N ALA A 83 -20.90 41.56 -6.40
CA ALA A 83 -20.66 41.39 -7.83
C ALA A 83 -21.11 40.00 -8.30
N ILE A 84 -21.49 39.91 -9.57
CA ILE A 84 -21.96 38.68 -10.21
C ILE A 84 -20.96 38.28 -11.30
N SER A 85 -20.73 36.99 -11.48
CA SER A 85 -19.85 36.47 -12.53
C SER A 85 -20.43 36.68 -13.93
N ASP A 86 -19.56 36.57 -14.93
CA ASP A 86 -19.98 36.26 -16.28
C ASP A 86 -20.31 34.75 -16.44
N ASP A 87 -20.70 34.36 -17.65
CA ASP A 87 -21.10 32.99 -18.00
C ASP A 87 -19.97 31.97 -17.87
N THR A 88 -18.72 32.42 -17.76
CA THR A 88 -17.55 31.56 -17.56
C THR A 88 -17.22 31.36 -16.08
N GLY A 89 -17.90 32.07 -15.18
CA GLY A 89 -17.61 32.05 -13.75
C GLY A 89 -16.55 33.07 -13.30
N GLU A 90 -16.08 33.95 -14.19
CA GLU A 90 -15.16 35.03 -13.84
C GLU A 90 -15.93 36.27 -13.33
N VAL A 91 -15.46 36.85 -12.24
CA VAL A 91 -16.02 38.07 -11.64
C VAL A 91 -15.06 39.23 -11.88
N LYS A 92 -15.60 40.32 -12.43
CA LYS A 92 -14.86 41.58 -12.61
C LYS A 92 -15.18 42.54 -11.47
N ILE A 93 -14.18 42.84 -10.65
CA ILE A 93 -14.32 43.68 -9.46
C ILE A 93 -13.62 45.01 -9.74
N SER A 94 -14.42 46.03 -10.04
CA SER A 94 -13.93 47.40 -10.21
C SER A 94 -14.12 48.22 -8.93
N GLY A 95 -13.20 49.13 -8.66
CA GLY A 95 -13.28 50.00 -7.49
C GLY A 95 -12.35 51.19 -7.58
N LYS A 96 -12.37 52.03 -6.54
CA LYS A 96 -11.52 53.21 -6.41
C LYS A 96 -10.72 53.16 -5.11
N THR A 97 -9.44 53.49 -5.20
CA THR A 97 -8.50 53.61 -4.08
C THR A 97 -7.63 54.86 -4.25
N SER A 98 -6.60 55.04 -3.43
CA SER A 98 -5.59 56.08 -3.67
C SER A 98 -4.78 55.79 -4.94
N PRO A 99 -4.42 56.82 -5.73
CA PRO A 99 -3.58 56.64 -6.92
C PRO A 99 -2.31 55.85 -6.65
N ASN A 100 -1.96 54.94 -7.57
CA ASN A 100 -0.82 54.03 -7.47
C ASN A 100 -0.82 53.11 -6.24
N ALA A 101 -1.93 53.00 -5.50
CA ALA A 101 -2.04 52.01 -4.44
C ALA A 101 -2.09 50.60 -5.04
N GLU A 102 -1.41 49.68 -4.38
CA GLU A 102 -1.53 48.26 -4.65
C GLU A 102 -2.89 47.76 -4.17
N VAL A 103 -3.55 46.92 -4.96
CA VAL A 103 -4.83 46.30 -4.61
C VAL A 103 -4.76 44.80 -4.83
N SER A 104 -5.24 44.00 -3.87
CA SER A 104 -5.21 42.54 -3.96
C SER A 104 -6.43 41.85 -3.38
N ILE A 105 -6.70 40.62 -3.84
CA ILE A 105 -7.68 39.71 -3.25
C ILE A 105 -6.98 38.84 -2.20
N GLY A 106 -7.53 38.79 -0.98
CA GLY A 106 -6.99 37.98 0.11
C GLY A 106 -5.53 38.32 0.41
N MET A 107 -4.65 37.33 0.40
CA MET A 107 -3.21 37.53 0.63
C MET A 107 -2.46 38.02 -0.61
N GLY A 108 -3.11 38.16 -1.77
CA GLY A 108 -2.48 38.59 -3.02
C GLY A 108 -1.46 37.57 -3.55
N ILE A 109 -1.88 36.31 -3.69
CA ILE A 109 -1.08 35.31 -4.40
C ILE A 109 -0.91 35.72 -5.88
N VAL A 110 0.02 35.08 -6.59
CA VAL A 110 0.32 35.42 -8.00
C VAL A 110 -0.95 35.40 -8.85
N GLY A 111 -1.33 36.53 -9.45
CA GLY A 111 -2.54 36.69 -10.27
C GLY A 111 -3.65 37.53 -9.62
N ASP A 112 -3.66 37.65 -8.28
CA ASP A 112 -4.74 38.28 -7.51
C ASP A 112 -4.46 39.73 -7.12
N LYS A 113 -3.57 40.41 -7.85
CA LYS A 113 -3.07 41.75 -7.51
C LYS A 113 -3.02 42.65 -8.73
N THR A 114 -3.35 43.92 -8.51
CA THR A 114 -3.25 44.99 -9.48
C THR A 114 -2.73 46.26 -8.82
N THR A 115 -2.39 47.26 -9.63
CA THR A 115 -2.04 48.60 -9.15
C THR A 115 -3.06 49.58 -9.68
N ALA A 116 -3.63 50.40 -8.80
CA ALA A 116 -4.57 51.42 -9.19
C ALA A 116 -3.91 52.47 -10.09
N ASP A 117 -4.67 52.99 -11.05
CA ASP A 117 -4.16 53.98 -11.98
C ASP A 117 -3.96 55.36 -11.30
N LYS A 118 -3.64 56.37 -12.12
CA LYS A 118 -3.41 57.74 -11.64
C LYS A 118 -4.67 58.40 -11.06
N SER A 119 -5.86 57.90 -11.42
CA SER A 119 -7.16 58.32 -10.92
C SER A 119 -7.59 57.50 -9.70
N GLY A 120 -6.81 56.48 -9.32
CA GLY A 120 -7.10 55.55 -8.25
C GLY A 120 -8.06 54.43 -8.66
N ASP A 121 -8.36 54.27 -9.95
CA ASP A 121 -9.26 53.23 -10.44
C ASP A 121 -8.50 51.91 -10.59
N PHE A 122 -9.15 50.80 -10.22
CA PHE A 122 -8.58 49.46 -10.35
C PHE A 122 -9.63 48.44 -10.81
N MET A 123 -9.14 47.33 -11.35
CA MET A 123 -9.95 46.16 -11.71
C MET A 123 -9.20 44.88 -11.33
N LEU A 124 -9.91 43.99 -10.65
CA LEU A 124 -9.47 42.64 -10.33
C LEU A 124 -10.37 41.64 -11.05
N LEU A 125 -9.78 40.53 -11.50
CA LEU A 125 -10.49 39.39 -12.07
C LEU A 125 -10.40 38.23 -11.09
N TYR A 126 -11.50 37.51 -10.89
CA TYR A 126 -11.56 36.37 -9.98
C TYR A 126 -12.45 35.26 -10.52
N GLU A 127 -11.88 34.08 -10.76
CA GLU A 127 -12.62 32.90 -11.17
C GLU A 127 -13.23 32.20 -9.94
N LEU A 128 -14.57 32.06 -9.93
CA LEU A 128 -15.28 31.39 -8.86
C LEU A 128 -15.15 29.87 -8.98
N SER A 129 -14.80 29.23 -7.87
CA SER A 129 -14.84 27.76 -7.72
C SER A 129 -16.05 27.26 -6.94
N SER A 130 -16.90 28.17 -6.46
CA SER A 130 -18.11 27.88 -5.69
C SER A 130 -19.26 28.82 -6.09
N PRO A 131 -20.53 28.43 -5.86
CA PRO A 131 -21.70 29.25 -6.23
C PRO A 131 -21.68 30.67 -5.67
N GLU A 132 -21.17 30.82 -4.44
CA GLU A 132 -20.93 32.12 -3.84
C GLU A 132 -19.72 32.08 -2.91
N THR A 133 -19.08 33.24 -2.72
CA THR A 133 -18.04 33.43 -1.71
C THR A 133 -17.93 34.89 -1.28
N THR A 134 -17.16 35.16 -0.23
CA THR A 134 -16.84 36.52 0.22
C THR A 134 -15.35 36.76 0.07
N LEU A 135 -14.99 37.73 -0.76
CA LEU A 135 -13.61 38.11 -1.00
C LEU A 135 -13.24 39.29 -0.11
N THR A 136 -12.00 39.30 0.36
CA THR A 136 -11.42 40.47 1.04
C THR A 136 -10.53 41.20 0.06
N ILE A 137 -10.87 42.46 -0.24
CA ILE A 137 -10.06 43.33 -1.09
C ILE A 137 -9.19 44.18 -0.18
N ASN A 138 -7.89 44.11 -0.38
CA ASN A 138 -6.90 44.88 0.36
C ASN A 138 -6.31 45.96 -0.54
N SER A 139 -6.08 47.14 0.01
CA SER A 139 -5.29 48.18 -0.63
C SER A 139 -4.13 48.58 0.27
N LYS A 140 -2.96 48.82 -0.35
CA LYS A 140 -1.73 49.18 0.35
C LYS A 140 -0.99 50.29 -0.40
N ARG A 141 -0.53 51.30 0.34
CA ARG A 141 0.30 52.38 -0.18
C ARG A 141 1.17 52.95 0.92
N ASP A 142 2.46 53.13 0.68
CA ASP A 142 3.41 53.81 1.58
C ASP A 142 3.41 53.29 3.04
N GLY A 143 3.09 52.00 3.25
CA GLY A 143 3.03 51.37 4.57
C GLY A 143 1.63 51.35 5.20
N ASP A 144 0.70 52.18 4.72
CA ASP A 144 -0.71 52.15 5.11
C ASP A 144 -1.46 51.03 4.38
N SER A 145 -2.46 50.45 5.06
CA SER A 145 -3.32 49.43 4.47
C SER A 145 -4.78 49.61 4.87
N LYS A 146 -5.68 49.24 3.96
CA LYS A 146 -7.13 49.25 4.17
C LYS A 146 -7.76 48.04 3.50
N SER A 147 -8.82 47.52 4.09
CA SER A 147 -9.48 46.31 3.61
C SER A 147 -10.99 46.49 3.56
N THR A 148 -11.63 45.84 2.60
CA THR A 148 -13.10 45.74 2.49
C THR A 148 -13.50 44.33 2.06
N LYS A 149 -14.76 43.97 2.27
CA LYS A 149 -15.31 42.68 1.85
C LYS A 149 -16.34 42.88 0.76
N ILE A 150 -16.31 42.00 -0.25
CA ILE A 150 -17.29 41.94 -1.33
C ILE A 150 -17.87 40.53 -1.39
N LYS A 151 -19.20 40.43 -1.48
CA LYS A 151 -19.86 39.15 -1.76
C LYS A 151 -19.91 38.94 -3.26
N VAL A 152 -19.45 37.80 -3.73
CA VAL A 152 -19.45 37.45 -5.16
C VAL A 152 -20.28 36.20 -5.37
N LYS A 153 -21.03 36.16 -6.47
CA LYS A 153 -21.93 35.05 -6.80
C LYS A 153 -21.79 34.68 -8.27
N MET A 154 -21.92 33.39 -8.56
CA MET A 154 -22.09 32.93 -9.94
C MET A 154 -23.43 33.41 -10.49
N ASN A 155 -23.49 33.61 -11.81
CA ASN A 155 -24.76 33.72 -12.52
C ASN A 155 -25.35 32.31 -12.79
N ASP A 156 -26.59 32.27 -13.29
CA ASP A 156 -27.31 31.00 -13.51
C ASP A 156 -26.61 30.08 -14.53
N ASN A 157 -25.97 30.66 -15.56
CA ASN A 157 -25.26 29.89 -16.59
C ASN A 157 -23.99 29.23 -16.02
N ALA A 158 -23.18 30.00 -15.30
CA ALA A 158 -21.97 29.51 -14.65
C ALA A 158 -22.30 28.48 -13.56
N LEU A 159 -23.39 28.68 -12.81
CA LEU A 159 -23.86 27.72 -11.81
C LEU A 159 -24.27 26.39 -12.47
N SER A 160 -25.04 26.44 -13.56
CA SER A 160 -25.45 25.25 -14.31
C SER A 160 -24.23 24.49 -14.88
N ALA A 161 -23.25 25.22 -15.42
CA ALA A 161 -22.02 24.63 -15.92
C ALA A 161 -21.17 23.96 -14.82
N LEU A 162 -21.14 24.55 -13.62
CA LEU A 162 -20.46 23.97 -12.46
C LEU A 162 -21.14 22.65 -12.04
N GLU A 163 -22.47 22.64 -11.93
CA GLU A 163 -23.24 21.44 -11.57
C GLU A 163 -23.08 20.31 -12.60
N GLU A 164 -23.12 20.63 -13.90
CA GLU A 164 -22.89 19.65 -14.96
C GLU A 164 -21.47 19.05 -14.90
N LYS A 165 -20.46 19.88 -14.65
CA LYS A 165 -19.07 19.44 -14.52
C LYS A 165 -18.89 18.52 -13.30
N GLU A 166 -19.45 18.88 -12.15
CA GLU A 166 -19.40 18.05 -10.93
C GLU A 166 -20.13 16.71 -11.12
N ALA A 167 -21.27 16.72 -11.83
CA ALA A 167 -22.00 15.50 -12.17
C ALA A 167 -21.21 14.61 -13.14
N GLU A 168 -20.55 15.19 -14.15
CA GLU A 168 -19.72 14.43 -15.10
C GLU A 168 -18.48 13.83 -14.42
N GLU A 169 -17.80 14.59 -13.56
CA GLU A 169 -16.67 14.10 -12.76
C GLU A 169 -17.09 12.95 -11.84
N SER A 170 -18.27 13.06 -11.21
CA SER A 170 -18.84 12.01 -10.38
C SER A 170 -19.14 10.73 -11.18
N ARG A 171 -19.76 10.85 -12.37
CA ARG A 171 -20.01 9.71 -13.26
C ARG A 171 -18.73 9.05 -13.74
N LYS A 172 -17.69 9.83 -14.09
CA LYS A 172 -16.36 9.32 -14.47
C LYS A 172 -15.66 8.61 -13.31
N ALA A 173 -15.84 9.09 -12.08
CA ALA A 173 -15.29 8.45 -10.89
C ALA A 173 -15.99 7.11 -10.60
N GLU A 174 -17.32 7.08 -10.69
CA GLU A 174 -18.13 5.87 -10.51
C GLU A 174 -17.80 4.81 -11.57
N SER A 175 -17.73 5.19 -12.85
CA SER A 175 -17.39 4.26 -13.93
C SER A 175 -16.01 3.64 -13.75
N LYS A 176 -15.00 4.43 -13.35
CA LYS A 176 -13.66 3.94 -13.03
C LYS A 176 -13.65 3.01 -11.82
N ASN A 177 -14.52 3.22 -10.84
CA ASN A 177 -14.62 2.34 -9.67
C ASN A 177 -15.24 0.99 -10.06
N LEU A 178 -16.34 1.00 -10.83
CA LEU A 178 -16.98 -0.20 -11.35
C LEU A 178 -16.01 -1.05 -12.19
N GLU A 179 -15.23 -0.41 -13.06
CA GLU A 179 -14.26 -1.12 -13.91
C GLU A 179 -13.13 -1.75 -13.10
N LYS A 180 -12.65 -1.06 -12.04
CA LYS A 180 -11.68 -1.64 -11.09
C LYS A 180 -12.26 -2.83 -10.35
N GLN A 181 -13.46 -2.71 -9.78
CA GLN A 181 -14.12 -3.82 -9.07
C GLN A 181 -14.29 -5.04 -9.97
N LYS A 182 -14.77 -4.85 -11.20
CA LYS A 182 -14.94 -5.94 -12.17
C LYS A 182 -13.60 -6.59 -12.55
N SER A 183 -12.53 -5.81 -12.67
CA SER A 183 -11.19 -6.34 -12.93
C SER A 183 -10.65 -7.14 -11.74
N GLU A 184 -10.83 -6.65 -10.52
CA GLU A 184 -10.41 -7.34 -9.30
C GLU A 184 -11.17 -8.65 -9.10
N GLU A 185 -12.49 -8.64 -9.26
CA GLU A 185 -13.33 -9.84 -9.16
C GLU A 185 -12.93 -10.89 -10.22
N SER A 186 -12.64 -10.46 -11.46
CA SER A 186 -12.17 -11.37 -12.50
C SER A 186 -10.81 -12.01 -12.19
N LYS A 187 -9.89 -11.26 -11.56
CA LYS A 187 -8.58 -11.78 -11.14
C LYS A 187 -8.71 -12.76 -9.98
N GLU A 188 -9.57 -12.47 -9.01
CA GLU A 188 -9.82 -13.35 -7.88
C GLU A 188 -10.49 -14.66 -8.34
N ALA A 189 -11.45 -14.59 -9.26
CA ALA A 189 -12.07 -15.76 -9.86
C ALA A 189 -11.06 -16.64 -10.62
N GLU A 190 -10.14 -16.03 -11.37
CA GLU A 190 -9.10 -16.77 -12.10
C GLU A 190 -8.07 -17.41 -11.16
N GLN A 191 -7.63 -16.67 -10.12
CA GLN A 191 -6.75 -17.23 -9.09
C GLN A 191 -7.38 -18.43 -8.42
N LYS A 192 -8.65 -18.33 -8.01
CA LYS A 192 -9.37 -19.43 -7.38
C LYS A 192 -9.47 -20.66 -8.29
N ARG A 193 -9.76 -20.48 -9.59
CA ARG A 193 -9.75 -21.57 -10.58
C ARG A 193 -8.39 -22.25 -10.70
N THR A 194 -7.30 -21.48 -10.70
CA THR A 194 -5.95 -22.04 -10.76
C THR A 194 -5.55 -22.77 -9.48
N GLU A 195 -5.97 -22.28 -8.31
CA GLU A 195 -5.76 -22.96 -7.03
C GLU A 195 -6.55 -24.27 -6.94
N ASP A 196 -7.83 -24.24 -7.32
CA ASP A 196 -8.70 -25.43 -7.35
C ASP A 196 -8.13 -26.49 -8.30
N SER A 197 -7.62 -26.08 -9.48
CA SER A 197 -7.00 -27.01 -10.45
C SER A 197 -5.71 -27.63 -9.92
N LYS A 198 -4.83 -26.84 -9.28
CA LYS A 198 -3.60 -27.36 -8.65
C LYS A 198 -3.90 -28.29 -7.48
N ASN A 199 -4.94 -27.99 -6.71
CA ASN A 199 -5.32 -28.81 -5.57
C ASN A 199 -5.91 -30.15 -6.02
N ALA A 200 -6.76 -30.14 -7.07
CA ALA A 200 -7.28 -31.35 -7.69
C ALA A 200 -6.17 -32.22 -8.31
N GLU A 201 -5.19 -31.60 -8.97
CA GLU A 201 -4.04 -32.31 -9.54
C GLU A 201 -3.13 -32.90 -8.46
N ASN A 202 -2.87 -32.16 -7.37
CA ASN A 202 -2.13 -32.68 -6.22
C ASN A 202 -2.86 -33.83 -5.52
N GLN A 203 -4.17 -33.72 -5.28
CA GLN A 203 -4.96 -34.81 -4.69
C GLN A 203 -4.92 -36.06 -5.57
N LYS A 204 -5.12 -35.90 -6.88
CA LYS A 204 -5.05 -37.01 -7.83
C LYS A 204 -3.67 -37.67 -7.83
N ASN A 205 -2.61 -36.86 -7.76
CA ASN A 205 -1.25 -37.36 -7.73
C ASN A 205 -0.86 -37.99 -6.39
N SER A 206 -1.58 -37.79 -5.29
CA SER A 206 -1.29 -38.44 -4.00
C SER A 206 -2.15 -39.66 -3.69
N ASP A 207 -3.30 -39.81 -4.34
CA ASP A 207 -4.27 -40.88 -4.08
C ASP A 207 -3.72 -42.27 -4.45
N ILE A 208 -3.34 -43.06 -3.45
CA ILE A 208 -2.75 -44.39 -3.68
C ILE A 208 -3.75 -45.44 -4.20
N THR A 209 -5.06 -45.14 -4.27
CA THR A 209 -6.04 -46.04 -4.91
C THR A 209 -5.98 -45.96 -6.44
N GLN A 210 -5.39 -44.90 -6.98
CA GLN A 210 -5.14 -44.74 -8.41
C GLN A 210 -3.86 -45.46 -8.79
N LEU A 211 -4.00 -46.74 -9.12
CA LEU A 211 -2.91 -47.61 -9.55
C LEU A 211 -2.42 -47.22 -10.95
N ALA A 212 -1.10 -47.11 -11.09
CA ALA A 212 -0.39 -46.92 -12.36
C ALA A 212 0.89 -47.77 -12.34
N ASP A 213 1.55 -47.97 -13.48
CA ASP A 213 2.74 -48.82 -13.58
C ASP A 213 3.83 -48.40 -12.59
N GLU A 214 4.02 -47.09 -12.41
CA GLU A 214 4.92 -46.47 -11.45
C GLU A 214 4.13 -45.51 -10.53
N ALA A 215 4.51 -45.44 -9.26
CA ALA A 215 3.93 -44.48 -8.33
C ALA A 215 4.43 -43.06 -8.62
N THR A 216 3.58 -42.06 -8.44
CA THR A 216 4.03 -40.66 -8.37
C THR A 216 4.93 -40.45 -7.14
N PRO A 217 5.71 -39.34 -7.08
CA PRO A 217 6.47 -39.01 -5.87
C PRO A 217 5.59 -38.93 -4.61
N GLN A 218 4.40 -38.32 -4.71
CA GLN A 218 3.50 -38.17 -3.57
C GLN A 218 2.88 -39.50 -3.12
N GLN A 219 2.50 -40.38 -4.05
CA GLN A 219 2.06 -41.74 -3.72
C GLN A 219 3.21 -42.53 -3.08
N SER A 220 4.43 -42.42 -3.62
CA SER A 220 5.61 -43.10 -3.09
C SER A 220 5.89 -42.71 -1.63
N ASP A 221 5.74 -41.44 -1.26
CA ASP A 221 5.91 -40.98 0.12
C ASP A 221 4.89 -41.66 1.07
N ILE A 222 3.61 -41.66 0.69
CA ILE A 222 2.54 -42.31 1.46
C ILE A 222 2.77 -43.81 1.59
N LEU A 223 3.06 -44.49 0.49
CA LEU A 223 3.31 -45.94 0.46
C LEU A 223 4.52 -46.31 1.33
N THR A 224 5.58 -45.50 1.27
CA THR A 224 6.77 -45.70 2.10
C THR A 224 6.46 -45.49 3.58
N GLU A 225 5.67 -44.49 3.94
CA GLU A 225 5.24 -44.28 5.32
C GLU A 225 4.42 -45.46 5.85
N LEU A 226 3.45 -45.95 5.07
CA LEU A 226 2.65 -47.12 5.43
C LEU A 226 3.54 -48.37 5.63
N ALA A 227 4.53 -48.56 4.75
CA ALA A 227 5.51 -49.65 4.86
C ALA A 227 6.32 -49.55 6.16
N LEU A 228 6.86 -48.36 6.48
CA LEU A 228 7.61 -48.17 7.72
C LEU A 228 6.75 -48.43 8.97
N GLN A 229 5.56 -47.86 9.01
CA GLN A 229 4.63 -48.03 10.15
C GLN A 229 4.26 -49.50 10.37
N GLN A 230 4.04 -50.28 9.30
CA GLN A 230 3.74 -51.70 9.44
C GLN A 230 4.99 -52.51 9.78
N PHE A 231 6.16 -52.13 9.26
CA PHE A 231 7.42 -52.81 9.54
C PHE A 231 7.76 -52.73 11.03
N ASP A 232 7.65 -51.53 11.62
CA ASP A 232 7.90 -51.31 13.06
C ASP A 232 6.94 -52.12 13.94
N LYS A 233 5.69 -52.33 13.49
CA LYS A 233 4.72 -53.20 14.19
C LYS A 233 5.07 -54.69 14.07
N SER A 234 5.52 -55.10 12.88
CA SER A 234 5.83 -56.51 12.59
C SER A 234 7.16 -56.96 13.21
N TYR A 235 8.11 -56.02 13.34
CA TYR A 235 9.44 -56.24 13.89
C TYR A 235 9.74 -55.24 15.03
N PRO A 236 9.07 -55.37 16.19
CA PRO A 236 9.09 -54.36 17.25
C PRO A 236 10.40 -54.31 18.05
N TYR A 237 11.38 -55.15 17.72
CA TYR A 237 12.65 -55.22 18.45
C TYR A 237 13.62 -54.13 17.99
N LYS A 238 14.26 -53.50 18.99
CA LYS A 238 15.20 -52.40 18.77
C LYS A 238 16.33 -52.81 17.83
N GLY A 239 16.51 -52.01 16.78
CA GLY A 239 17.53 -52.25 15.75
C GLY A 239 17.00 -52.94 14.49
N SER A 240 15.73 -53.37 14.49
CA SER A 240 15.05 -53.72 13.23
C SER A 240 14.82 -52.44 12.42
N LYS A 241 15.08 -52.49 11.11
CA LYS A 241 14.97 -51.34 10.21
C LYS A 241 14.76 -51.78 8.76
N LEU A 242 13.81 -51.14 8.08
CA LEU A 242 13.65 -51.17 6.63
C LEU A 242 14.53 -50.06 5.99
N HIS A 243 15.45 -50.41 5.09
CA HIS A 243 16.44 -49.47 4.55
C HIS A 243 15.96 -48.74 3.29
N ILE A 244 14.98 -47.87 3.44
CA ILE A 244 14.28 -47.18 2.32
C ILE A 244 15.15 -46.29 1.42
N ALA A 245 16.28 -45.76 1.93
CA ALA A 245 17.11 -44.78 1.21
C ALA A 245 18.33 -45.42 0.52
N ILE A 246 18.99 -46.37 1.17
CA ILE A 246 20.27 -46.96 0.70
C ILE A 246 20.09 -48.45 0.33
N GLY A 247 19.09 -49.12 0.88
CA GLY A 247 18.77 -50.52 0.59
C GLY A 247 17.52 -50.66 -0.27
N LYS A 248 17.20 -49.69 -1.12
CA LYS A 248 16.04 -49.78 -2.03
C LYS A 248 16.44 -50.63 -3.24
N LEU A 249 15.78 -51.78 -3.40
CA LEU A 249 16.05 -52.73 -4.47
C LEU A 249 15.08 -52.54 -5.65
N GLN A 250 13.84 -52.13 -5.36
CA GLN A 250 12.83 -51.83 -6.37
C GLN A 250 11.88 -50.74 -5.88
N ASP A 251 11.60 -49.79 -6.76
CA ASP A 251 10.65 -48.69 -6.54
C ASP A 251 9.19 -49.17 -6.55
N TRP A 252 8.31 -48.32 -6.02
CA TRP A 252 6.87 -48.59 -5.99
C TRP A 252 6.34 -48.74 -7.41
N THR A 253 5.91 -49.95 -7.71
CA THR A 253 5.37 -50.35 -9.01
C THR A 253 4.08 -51.12 -8.79
N GLN A 254 3.21 -51.14 -9.79
CA GLN A 254 2.00 -51.95 -9.70
C GLN A 254 2.31 -53.42 -9.99
N LYS A 255 1.76 -54.30 -9.17
CA LYS A 255 1.81 -55.75 -9.34
C LYS A 255 0.51 -56.36 -8.83
N ASP A 256 -0.21 -57.06 -9.70
CA ASP A 256 -1.44 -57.79 -9.36
C ASP A 256 -2.51 -56.93 -8.66
N GLY A 257 -2.68 -55.67 -9.11
CA GLY A 257 -3.65 -54.75 -8.51
C GLY A 257 -3.24 -54.17 -7.16
N LYS A 258 -1.96 -54.31 -6.79
CA LYS A 258 -1.39 -53.80 -5.53
C LYS A 258 -0.13 -53.01 -5.81
N TRP A 259 0.25 -52.15 -4.88
CA TRP A 259 1.57 -51.51 -4.91
C TRP A 259 2.61 -52.47 -4.37
N PHE A 260 3.76 -52.49 -5.03
CA PHE A 260 4.84 -53.41 -4.74
C PHE A 260 6.19 -52.71 -4.75
N ALA A 261 7.00 -52.97 -3.73
CA ALA A 261 8.37 -52.48 -3.63
C ALA A 261 9.27 -53.53 -2.98
N LYS A 262 10.59 -53.37 -3.13
CA LYS A 262 11.58 -54.25 -2.51
C LYS A 262 12.64 -53.45 -1.79
N TYR A 263 12.95 -53.87 -0.58
CA TYR A 263 13.98 -53.24 0.26
C TYR A 263 14.84 -54.28 0.95
N GLU A 264 16.07 -53.90 1.26
CA GLU A 264 16.86 -54.55 2.28
C GLU A 264 16.34 -54.16 3.67
N ALA A 265 16.34 -55.11 4.60
CA ALA A 265 16.00 -54.87 5.98
C ALA A 265 17.02 -55.51 6.92
N THR A 266 17.20 -54.89 8.08
CA THR A 266 17.78 -55.54 9.25
C THR A 266 16.65 -55.96 10.16
N ILE A 267 16.61 -57.23 10.55
CA ILE A 267 15.58 -57.77 11.46
C ILE A 267 16.26 -58.31 12.71
N VAL A 268 15.76 -57.89 13.86
CA VAL A 268 16.24 -58.31 15.19
C VAL A 268 15.14 -59.13 15.86
N ASN A 269 15.50 -60.21 16.53
CA ASN A 269 14.55 -61.04 17.28
C ASN A 269 14.59 -60.76 18.79
N ALA A 270 13.77 -61.50 19.56
CA ALA A 270 13.68 -61.37 21.02
C ALA A 270 14.99 -61.65 21.78
N PHE A 271 15.98 -62.26 21.13
CA PHE A 271 17.29 -62.60 21.71
C PHE A 271 18.40 -61.65 21.20
N ASP A 272 18.03 -60.49 20.63
CA ASP A 272 18.93 -59.51 20.03
C ASP A 272 19.78 -60.03 18.84
N ALA A 273 19.45 -61.21 18.31
CA ALA A 273 20.12 -61.74 17.13
C ALA A 273 19.65 -60.99 15.89
N LYS A 274 20.62 -60.52 15.09
CA LYS A 274 20.38 -59.72 13.88
C LYS A 274 20.54 -60.57 12.63
N ARG A 275 19.67 -60.35 11.65
CA ARG A 275 19.86 -60.83 10.27
C ARG A 275 19.57 -59.73 9.27
N SER A 276 20.24 -59.79 8.13
CA SER A 276 19.85 -59.05 6.94
C SER A 276 18.87 -59.90 6.12
N ALA A 277 17.86 -59.27 5.54
CA ALA A 277 16.87 -59.93 4.70
C ALA A 277 16.46 -59.02 3.56
N ASN A 278 16.06 -59.61 2.43
CA ASN A 278 15.33 -58.88 1.41
C ASN A 278 13.85 -58.97 1.75
N VAL A 279 13.16 -57.84 1.70
CA VAL A 279 11.75 -57.73 2.05
C VAL A 279 10.99 -57.24 0.82
N GLU A 280 10.05 -58.05 0.35
CA GLU A 280 9.01 -57.61 -0.57
C GLU A 280 7.88 -56.97 0.23
N VAL A 281 7.50 -55.75 -0.14
CA VAL A 281 6.40 -55.02 0.46
C VAL A 281 5.28 -54.97 -0.56
N THR A 282 4.09 -55.39 -0.13
CA THR A 282 2.87 -55.26 -0.93
C THR A 282 1.85 -54.45 -0.16
N ILE A 283 1.23 -53.46 -0.81
CA ILE A 283 0.18 -52.62 -0.23
C ILE A 283 -1.07 -52.72 -1.09
N GLU A 284 -2.16 -53.15 -0.48
CA GLU A 284 -3.51 -53.12 -1.06
C GLU A 284 -4.23 -51.85 -0.60
N PRO A 285 -4.43 -50.85 -1.48
CA PRO A 285 -5.07 -49.59 -1.12
C PRO A 285 -6.51 -49.80 -0.62
N VAL A 286 -6.88 -49.08 0.44
CA VAL A 286 -8.23 -49.04 1.00
C VAL A 286 -8.83 -47.63 0.87
N SER A 287 -7.99 -46.59 0.96
CA SER A 287 -8.36 -45.20 0.71
C SER A 287 -7.18 -44.44 0.11
N GLU A 288 -7.38 -43.15 -0.19
CA GLU A 288 -6.36 -42.28 -0.82
C GLU A 288 -5.01 -42.26 -0.10
N SER A 289 -4.97 -42.61 1.19
CA SER A 289 -3.75 -42.62 2.00
C SER A 289 -3.66 -43.79 2.98
N SER A 290 -4.41 -44.89 2.78
CA SER A 290 -4.36 -46.06 3.66
C SER A 290 -4.49 -47.37 2.88
N GLY A 291 -3.93 -48.44 3.43
CA GLY A 291 -3.98 -49.76 2.80
C GLY A 291 -3.55 -50.89 3.73
N TYR A 292 -3.82 -52.12 3.31
CA TYR A 292 -3.30 -53.31 3.98
C TYR A 292 -1.88 -53.59 3.51
N VAL A 293 -0.93 -53.57 4.44
CA VAL A 293 0.49 -53.77 4.16
C VAL A 293 0.89 -55.18 4.56
N SER A 294 1.52 -55.91 3.64
CA SER A 294 2.06 -57.25 3.87
C SER A 294 3.54 -57.32 3.49
N PHE A 295 4.30 -58.12 4.23
CA PHE A 295 5.71 -58.37 3.99
C PHE A 295 5.96 -59.83 3.66
N LEU A 296 6.89 -60.07 2.74
CA LEU A 296 7.53 -61.36 2.54
C LEU A 296 9.04 -61.15 2.65
N ASP A 297 9.67 -61.76 3.64
CA ASP A 297 11.11 -61.68 3.88
C ASP A 297 11.81 -62.99 3.51
N TYR A 298 13.00 -62.90 2.90
CA TYR A 298 13.81 -64.04 2.46
C TYR A 298 15.32 -63.77 2.51
#